data_AF-A0A1A7WMH6-F1
#
_entry.id   AF-A0A1A7WMH6-F1
#
_cell.length_a   1.000
_cell.length_b   1.000
_cell.length_c   1.000
_cell.angle_alpha   90.00
_cell.angle_beta   90.00
_cell.angle_gamma   90.00
#
_symmetry.space_group_name_H-M   'P 1'
#
loop_
_entity.id
_entity.type
_entity.pdbx_description
1 polymer ?
#
loop_
_entity_poly.entity_id
_entity_poly.type
_entity_poly.pdbx_seq_one_letter_code
_entity_poly.pdbx_strand_id
1 'polypeptide(L)'
;ETKELSHKGRYWHEECFRCAKCYKPLAKEPFNTKDDRIISCSKPLAGSSFTNHQNQVFCVECYKNCVAKKCSGCQNPITGFGKGVNVVNFEGSSWHEYCFNCKRCSLSLANKRFVTKGRDILCSDCGNKE
;
A
#
# COMPACT_ATOMS: atom_id res chain seq x y z
N GLU A 1 21.59 -20.22 18.35
CA GLU A 1 20.84 -20.41 17.09
C GLU A 1 19.94 -19.19 16.88
N THR A 2 20.16 -18.43 15.81
CA THR A 2 19.44 -17.18 15.50
C THR A 2 18.05 -17.47 14.98
N LYS A 3 17.01 -16.96 15.67
CA LYS A 3 15.60 -17.15 15.28
C LYS A 3 15.31 -16.40 13.98
N GLU A 4 14.88 -17.14 12.96
CA GLU A 4 14.58 -16.61 11.63
C GLU A 4 13.07 -16.39 11.46
N LEU A 5 12.68 -15.16 11.18
CA LEU A 5 11.34 -14.78 10.76
C LEU A 5 11.16 -15.08 9.27
N SER A 6 10.05 -15.71 8.88
CA SER A 6 9.70 -15.88 7.46
C SER A 6 8.36 -15.26 7.08
N HIS A 7 8.33 -14.52 5.96
CA HIS A 7 7.11 -13.97 5.36
C HIS A 7 7.28 -13.87 3.84
N LYS A 8 6.36 -14.48 3.08
CA LYS A 8 6.40 -14.56 1.60
C LYS A 8 7.75 -15.06 1.04
N GLY A 9 8.33 -16.09 1.68
CA GLY A 9 9.57 -16.73 1.22
C GLY A 9 10.85 -15.92 1.46
N ARG A 10 10.80 -14.88 2.31
CA ARG A 10 11.98 -14.13 2.76
C ARG A 10 12.21 -14.34 4.24
N TYR A 11 13.49 -14.33 4.61
CA TYR A 11 13.98 -14.62 5.94
C TYR A 11 14.59 -13.36 6.55
N TRP A 12 14.27 -13.07 7.80
CA TRP A 12 14.84 -11.96 8.56
C TRP A 12 15.27 -12.44 9.94
N HIS A 13 16.40 -11.96 10.45
CA HIS A 13 16.70 -12.13 11.86
C HIS A 13 15.66 -11.36 12.70
N GLU A 14 15.21 -11.97 13.79
CA GLU A 14 14.30 -11.36 14.78
C GLU A 14 14.67 -9.91 15.13
N GLU A 15 15.95 -9.67 15.41
CA GLU A 15 16.46 -8.35 15.80
C GLU A 15 16.51 -7.35 14.64
N CYS A 16 16.55 -7.84 13.39
CA CYS A 16 16.67 -7.04 12.18
C CYS A 16 15.32 -6.69 11.54
N PHE A 17 14.22 -7.26 12.02
CA PHE A 17 12.88 -7.00 11.48
C PHE A 17 12.28 -5.69 12.02
N ARG A 18 12.89 -4.58 11.60
CA ARG A 18 12.55 -3.21 12.02
C ARG A 18 12.14 -2.36 10.83
N CYS A 19 11.30 -1.35 11.07
CA CYS A 19 10.99 -0.35 10.06
C CYS A 19 12.26 0.40 9.64
N ALA A 20 12.58 0.44 8.35
CA ALA A 20 13.76 1.16 7.85
C ALA A 20 13.71 2.68 8.10
N LYS A 21 12.53 3.25 8.41
CA LYS A 21 12.36 4.68 8.65
C LYS A 21 12.34 5.07 10.14
N CYS A 22 11.53 4.39 10.94
CA CYS A 22 11.36 4.72 12.36
C CYS A 22 12.07 3.75 13.31
N TYR A 23 12.74 2.73 12.76
CA TYR A 23 13.48 1.69 13.48
C TYR A 23 12.68 0.90 14.52
N LYS A 24 11.35 1.09 14.56
CA LYS A 24 10.46 0.34 15.45
C LYS A 24 10.46 -1.14 15.05
N PRO A 25 10.55 -2.06 16.02
CA PRO A 25 10.37 -3.48 15.76
C PRO A 25 8.94 -3.71 15.22
N LEU A 26 8.84 -4.43 14.12
CA LEU A 26 7.55 -4.79 13.51
C LEU A 26 7.07 -6.18 13.94
N ALA A 27 7.95 -6.95 14.57
CA ALA A 27 7.60 -8.12 15.38
C ALA A 27 7.26 -7.66 16.80
N LYS A 28 6.13 -8.13 17.34
CA LYS A 28 5.56 -7.54 18.56
C LYS A 28 6.06 -8.17 19.87
N GLU A 29 6.68 -9.35 19.85
CA GLU A 29 7.10 -10.01 21.11
C GLU A 29 8.43 -10.78 20.98
N PRO A 30 9.24 -10.84 22.06
CA PRO A 30 10.37 -11.76 22.14
C PRO A 30 9.83 -13.18 22.06
N PHE A 31 10.42 -14.01 21.22
CA PHE A 31 9.99 -15.38 21.06
C PHE A 31 10.25 -16.13 22.37
N ASN A 32 9.20 -16.50 23.11
CA ASN A 32 9.34 -17.45 24.20
C ASN A 32 9.75 -18.80 23.62
N THR A 33 11.03 -19.14 23.70
CA THR A 33 11.47 -20.53 23.55
C THR A 33 11.07 -21.25 24.81
N LYS A 34 10.05 -22.12 24.72
CA LYS A 34 9.92 -23.26 25.62
C LYS A 34 8.93 -24.29 25.07
N ASP A 35 9.49 -25.47 24.81
CA ASP A 35 8.86 -26.77 24.72
C ASP A 35 7.97 -27.07 23.49
N ASP A 36 8.51 -27.94 22.64
CA ASP A 36 7.81 -28.83 21.71
C ASP A 36 6.47 -29.34 22.26
N ARG A 37 5.33 -28.75 21.85
CA ARG A 37 4.08 -29.43 21.39
C ARG A 37 2.85 -28.52 21.38
N ILE A 38 2.24 -28.45 20.17
CA ILE A 38 0.82 -28.09 19.84
C ILE A 38 0.52 -26.58 20.17
N ILE A 39 -0.42 -25.81 19.62
CA ILE A 39 -1.79 -26.01 19.15
C ILE A 39 -2.10 -24.81 18.26
N SER A 40 -2.81 -24.99 17.14
CA SER A 40 -3.39 -23.91 16.33
C SER A 40 -3.90 -22.75 17.19
N CYS A 41 -3.23 -21.61 17.15
CA CYS A 41 -3.74 -20.39 17.77
C CYS A 41 -4.83 -19.82 16.86
N SER A 42 -6.09 -20.07 17.21
CA SER A 42 -7.29 -19.55 16.53
C SER A 42 -7.52 -18.05 16.76
N LYS A 43 -6.46 -17.25 16.83
CA LYS A 43 -6.51 -15.79 16.85
C LYS A 43 -5.67 -15.28 15.68
N PRO A 44 -6.19 -14.42 14.79
CA PRO A 44 -5.38 -13.87 13.72
C PRO A 44 -4.15 -13.20 14.32
N LEU A 45 -3.00 -13.40 13.67
CA LEU A 45 -1.69 -12.74 13.90
C LEU A 45 -1.83 -11.22 13.77
N ALA A 46 -2.57 -10.61 14.68
CA ALA A 46 -3.00 -9.24 14.60
C ALA A 46 -1.91 -8.33 15.15
N GLY A 47 -1.40 -7.47 14.28
CA GLY A 47 -1.22 -6.08 14.69
C GLY A 47 0.20 -5.53 14.64
N SER A 48 0.86 -5.67 13.50
CA SER A 48 1.58 -4.55 12.87
C SER A 48 1.66 -4.83 11.38
N SER A 49 0.73 -4.28 10.60
CA SER A 49 0.84 -4.36 9.14
C SER A 49 2.15 -3.69 8.70
N PHE A 50 2.94 -4.41 7.93
CA PHE A 50 4.18 -3.93 7.32
C PHE A 50 4.15 -4.19 5.83
N THR A 51 5.02 -3.51 5.09
CA THR A 51 5.16 -3.71 3.66
C THR A 51 6.62 -3.71 3.26
N ASN A 52 6.95 -4.50 2.25
CA ASN A 52 8.28 -4.53 1.66
C ASN A 52 8.31 -3.61 0.44
N HIS A 53 9.26 -2.70 0.40
CA HIS A 53 9.51 -1.84 -0.74
C HIS A 53 11.01 -1.74 -0.97
N GLN A 54 11.46 -2.07 -2.19
CA GLN A 54 12.89 -2.04 -2.56
C GLN A 54 13.80 -2.77 -1.57
N ASN A 55 13.42 -3.99 -1.18
CA ASN A 55 14.19 -4.82 -0.23
C ASN A 55 14.24 -4.30 1.22
N GLN A 56 13.56 -3.19 1.53
CA GLN A 56 13.44 -2.64 2.87
C GLN A 56 12.02 -2.85 3.43
N VAL A 57 11.93 -3.07 4.73
CA VAL A 57 10.65 -3.26 5.43
C VAL A 57 10.23 -1.95 6.08
N PHE A 58 9.00 -1.53 5.85
CA PHE A 58 8.42 -0.33 6.44
C PHE A 58 7.14 -0.70 7.21
N CYS A 59 6.89 -0.04 8.34
CA CYS A 59 5.54 -0.07 8.91
C CYS A 59 4.58 0.60 7.93
N VAL A 60 3.29 0.22 7.99
CA VAL A 60 2.28 0.80 7.09
C VAL A 60 2.21 2.33 7.19
N GLU A 61 2.41 2.91 8.36
CA GLU A 61 2.38 4.37 8.56
C GLU A 61 3.56 5.07 7.88
N CYS A 62 4.80 4.61 8.12
CA CYS A 62 5.98 5.18 7.46
C CYS A 62 5.93 4.95 5.94
N TYR A 63 5.45 3.79 5.50
CA TYR A 63 5.27 3.56 4.07
C TYR A 63 4.28 4.55 3.46
N LYS A 64 3.09 4.70 4.06
CA LYS A 64 2.07 5.65 3.61
C LYS A 64 2.59 7.10 3.54
N ASN A 65 3.36 7.52 4.53
CA ASN A 65 3.78 8.91 4.66
C ASN A 65 5.04 9.26 3.87
N CYS A 66 5.97 8.31 3.71
CA CYS A 66 7.31 8.61 3.18
C CYS A 66 7.65 7.89 1.88
N VAL A 67 6.94 6.82 1.50
CA VAL A 67 7.34 5.93 0.40
C VAL A 67 6.25 5.78 -0.65
N ALA A 68 5.00 5.65 -0.23
CA ALA A 68 3.88 5.43 -1.13
C ALA A 68 3.64 6.64 -2.05
N LYS A 69 3.43 6.37 -3.34
CA LYS A 69 2.95 7.39 -4.29
C LYS A 69 1.61 7.93 -3.82
N LYS A 70 1.37 9.23 -3.99
CA LYS A 70 0.08 9.86 -3.65
C LYS A 70 -0.84 9.86 -4.86
N CYS A 71 -2.12 9.59 -4.62
CA CYS A 71 -3.15 9.68 -5.64
C CYS A 71 -3.36 11.14 -6.04
N SER A 72 -3.22 11.45 -7.33
CA SER A 72 -3.42 12.82 -7.82
C SER A 72 -4.87 13.30 -7.64
N GLY A 73 -5.85 12.38 -7.54
CA GLY A 73 -7.26 12.70 -7.34
C GLY A 73 -7.65 13.01 -5.88
N CYS A 74 -7.23 12.17 -4.92
CA CYS A 74 -7.64 12.30 -3.51
C CYS A 74 -6.49 12.65 -2.55
N GLN A 75 -5.25 12.76 -3.05
CA GLN A 75 -4.02 13.01 -2.29
C GLN A 75 -3.65 11.95 -1.24
N ASN A 76 -4.45 10.88 -1.10
CA ASN A 76 -4.14 9.76 -0.23
C ASN A 76 -3.07 8.84 -0.85
N PRO A 77 -2.25 8.18 -0.01
CA PRO A 77 -1.25 7.23 -0.48
C PRO A 77 -1.89 6.04 -1.20
N ILE A 78 -1.29 5.65 -2.31
CA ILE A 78 -1.62 4.46 -3.08
C ILE A 78 -0.83 3.31 -2.48
N THR A 79 -1.49 2.56 -1.60
CA THR A 79 -0.93 1.36 -0.98
C THR A 79 -1.38 0.14 -1.75
N GLY A 80 -0.46 -0.78 -2.08
CA GLY A 80 -0.77 -2.07 -2.72
C GLY A 80 -1.53 -3.06 -1.82
N PHE A 81 -2.19 -2.55 -0.77
CA PHE A 81 -2.99 -3.26 0.20
C PHE A 81 -4.15 -2.36 0.62
N GLY A 82 -5.34 -2.93 0.84
CA GLY A 82 -6.56 -2.21 1.23
C GLY A 82 -7.40 -1.72 0.05
N LYS A 83 -8.27 -0.72 0.29
CA LYS A 83 -9.07 -0.08 -0.78
C LYS A 83 -8.15 0.71 -1.71
N GLY A 84 -8.10 0.34 -3.00
CA GLY A 84 -7.26 0.99 -4.00
C GLY A 84 -6.05 0.19 -4.47
N VAL A 85 -6.13 -1.15 -4.44
CA VAL A 85 -5.15 -2.03 -5.08
C VAL A 85 -5.03 -1.78 -6.60
N ASN A 86 -6.13 -1.40 -7.23
CA ASN A 86 -6.15 -1.02 -8.64
C ASN A 86 -5.71 0.44 -8.79
N VAL A 87 -4.70 0.64 -9.64
CA VAL A 87 -4.04 1.93 -9.84
C VAL A 87 -4.04 2.26 -11.31
N VAL A 88 -4.45 3.48 -11.63
CA VAL A 88 -4.35 4.05 -12.98
C VAL A 88 -3.14 4.96 -13.01
N ASN A 89 -2.26 4.77 -13.99
CA ASN A 89 -1.09 5.62 -14.20
C ASN A 89 -1.21 6.32 -15.55
N PHE A 90 -1.08 7.64 -15.55
CA PHE A 90 -1.19 8.46 -16.77
C PHE A 90 -0.33 9.72 -16.65
N GLU A 91 0.44 10.03 -17.69
CA GLU A 91 1.34 11.20 -17.76
C GLU A 91 2.18 11.43 -16.48
N GLY A 92 2.75 10.35 -15.93
CA GLY A 92 3.59 10.41 -14.72
C GLY A 92 2.82 10.58 -13.41
N SER A 93 1.51 10.78 -13.46
CA SER A 93 0.62 10.80 -12.29
C SER A 93 0.00 9.43 -12.05
N SER A 94 -0.38 9.18 -10.80
CA SER A 94 -1.03 7.94 -10.36
C SER A 94 -2.34 8.26 -9.64
N TRP A 95 -3.38 7.48 -9.89
CA TRP A 95 -4.67 7.59 -9.21
C TRP A 95 -5.12 6.22 -8.75
N HIS A 96 -5.91 6.16 -7.68
CA HIS A 96 -6.72 4.98 -7.45
C HIS A 96 -7.73 4.85 -8.60
N GLU A 97 -8.05 3.62 -9.00
CA GLU A 97 -9.06 3.33 -10.02
C GLU A 97 -10.40 4.06 -9.75
N TYR A 98 -10.86 4.06 -8.49
CA TYR A 98 -12.08 4.74 -8.06
C TYR A 98 -11.94 6.27 -7.94
N CYS A 99 -10.72 6.80 -7.96
CA CYS A 99 -10.45 8.25 -8.00
C CYS A 99 -10.29 8.77 -9.43
N PHE A 100 -10.17 7.88 -10.41
CA PHE A 100 -9.99 8.24 -11.81
C PHE A 100 -11.35 8.49 -12.48
N ASN A 101 -12.03 9.56 -12.05
CA ASN A 101 -13.38 9.91 -12.47
C ASN A 101 -13.41 11.30 -13.12
N CYS A 102 -14.35 11.52 -14.04
CA CYS A 102 -14.59 12.81 -14.66
C CYS A 102 -14.89 13.87 -13.61
N LYS A 103 -14.16 14.99 -13.63
CA LYS A 103 -14.36 16.10 -12.68
C LYS A 103 -15.77 16.70 -12.72
N ARG A 104 -16.44 16.67 -13.88
CA ARG A 104 -17.77 17.28 -14.09
C ARG A 104 -18.93 16.34 -13.74
N CYS A 105 -18.87 15.07 -14.15
CA CYS A 105 -19.99 14.13 -14.01
C CYS A 105 -19.71 12.94 -13.09
N SER A 106 -18.52 12.87 -12.50
CA SER A 106 -18.07 11.78 -11.62
C SER A 106 -18.08 10.38 -12.26
N LEU A 107 -18.20 10.29 -13.59
CA LEU A 107 -18.14 9.04 -14.32
C LEU A 107 -16.73 8.43 -14.23
N SER A 108 -16.64 7.15 -13.87
CA SER A 108 -15.35 6.44 -13.88
C SER A 108 -14.76 6.35 -15.28
N LEU A 109 -13.48 6.75 -15.39
CA LEU A 109 -12.72 6.84 -16.63
C LEU A 109 -11.71 5.70 -16.79
N ALA A 110 -11.62 4.79 -15.81
CA ALA A 110 -10.58 3.74 -15.75
C ALA A 110 -10.52 2.86 -17.01
N ASN A 111 -11.62 2.76 -17.77
CA ASN A 111 -11.70 2.03 -19.04
C ASN A 111 -12.48 2.81 -20.12
N LYS A 112 -12.50 4.14 -20.06
CA LYS A 112 -13.24 4.98 -21.00
C LYS A 112 -12.33 6.01 -21.64
N ARG A 113 -12.74 6.52 -22.80
CA ARG A 113 -12.07 7.68 -23.42
C ARG A 113 -12.24 8.91 -22.54
N PHE A 114 -11.12 9.52 -22.20
CA PHE A 114 -11.05 10.74 -21.42
C PHE A 114 -10.14 11.75 -22.13
N VAL A 115 -10.27 13.01 -21.71
CA VAL A 115 -9.38 14.09 -22.11
C VAL A 115 -8.82 14.76 -20.85
N THR A 116 -7.59 15.23 -20.94
CA THR A 116 -6.95 16.02 -19.89
C THR A 116 -7.04 17.50 -20.24
N LYS A 117 -7.61 18.31 -19.34
CA LYS A 117 -7.60 19.78 -19.45
C LYS A 117 -6.88 20.33 -18.22
N GLY A 118 -5.59 20.66 -18.38
CA GLY A 118 -4.75 21.08 -17.27
C GLY A 118 -4.55 19.96 -16.24
N ARG A 119 -5.06 20.15 -15.01
CA ARG A 119 -5.00 19.14 -13.94
C ARG A 119 -6.26 18.27 -13.84
N ASP A 120 -7.31 18.61 -14.56
CA ASP A 120 -8.59 17.91 -14.50
C ASP A 120 -8.71 16.87 -15.61
N ILE A 121 -9.23 15.70 -15.22
CA ILE A 121 -9.60 14.63 -16.13
C ILE A 121 -11.10 14.70 -16.41
N LEU A 122 -11.48 14.69 -17.68
CA LEU A 122 -12.87 14.81 -18.13
C LEU A 122 -13.22 13.63 -19.03
N CYS A 123 -14.46 13.15 -18.97
CA CYS A 123 -14.94 12.23 -20.00
C CYS A 123 -15.03 12.95 -21.36
N SER A 124 -15.04 12.17 -22.43
CA SER A 124 -15.15 12.69 -23.80
C SER A 124 -16.36 13.62 -23.98
N ASP A 125 -17.51 13.27 -23.41
CA ASP A 125 -18.74 14.09 -23.47
C ASP A 125 -18.59 15.43 -22.73
N CYS A 126 -17.97 15.43 -21.54
CA CYS A 126 -17.77 16.64 -20.75
C CYS A 126 -16.64 17.51 -21.28
N GLY A 127 -15.66 16.92 -21.97
CA GLY A 127 -14.53 17.60 -22.58
C GLY A 127 -14.91 18.35 -23.86
N ASN A 128 -15.85 17.80 -24.62
CA ASN A 128 -16.37 18.38 -25.87
C ASN A 128 -17.50 19.38 -25.66
N LYS A 129 -18.11 19.42 -24.47
CA LYS A 129 -19.03 20.50 -24.07
C LYS A 129 -18.19 21.70 -23.65
N GLU A 130 -17.92 22.58 -24.61
CA GLU A 130 -17.37 23.93 -24.38
C GLU A 130 -18.28 24.72 -23.43
#